data_AF-A0A2R7LWG9-F1
#
_entry.id   AF-A0A2R7LWG9-F1
#
_cell.length_a   1.000
_cell.length_b   1.000
_cell.length_c   1.000
_cell.angle_alpha   90.00
_cell.angle_beta   90.00
_cell.angle_gamma   90.00
#
_symmetry.space_group_name_H-M   'P 1'
#
loop_
_entity.id
_entity.type
_entity.pdbx_description
1 polymer ?
#
loop_
_entity_poly.entity_id
_entity_poly.type
_entity_poly.pdbx_seq_one_letter_code
_entity_poly.pdbx_strand_id
1 'polypeptide(L)'
;YYDAPEQLHLPFRDVDIDTGVGACPAWEFPAPNDTDVWVVQVHGRGTTRAETLRAVPVFHALGISSLVVSYRNDGEAPRSPSGTYALGATEWRDLD
;
A
#
# COMPACT_ATOMS: atom_id res chain seq x y z
N TYR A 1 12.69 -11.23 3.93
CA TYR A 1 11.98 -10.23 3.10
C TYR A 1 10.71 -10.91 2.62
N TYR A 2 9.57 -10.23 2.69
CA TYR A 2 8.29 -10.79 2.23
C TYR A 2 8.01 -10.23 0.84
N ASP A 3 7.66 -11.10 -0.08
CA ASP A 3 7.33 -10.77 -1.47
C ASP A 3 5.81 -10.76 -1.71
N ALA A 4 5.03 -11.44 -0.85
CA ALA A 4 3.59 -11.61 -0.99
C ALA A 4 2.86 -11.57 0.37
N PRO A 5 1.61 -11.07 0.42
CA PRO A 5 0.87 -10.86 1.66
C PRO A 5 0.57 -12.16 2.42
N GLU A 6 0.41 -13.29 1.72
CA GLU A 6 0.12 -14.60 2.31
C GLU A 6 1.23 -15.09 3.24
N GLN A 7 2.47 -14.64 3.00
CA GLN A 7 3.63 -15.00 3.82
C GLN A 7 3.57 -14.41 5.23
N LEU A 8 2.68 -13.45 5.49
CA LEU A 8 2.45 -12.91 6.83
C LEU A 8 1.49 -13.77 7.66
N HIS A 9 0.74 -14.68 7.04
CA HIS A 9 -0.28 -15.50 7.70
C HIS A 9 -1.32 -14.69 8.51
N LEU A 10 -1.61 -13.47 8.04
CA LEU A 10 -2.64 -12.60 8.57
C LEU A 10 -3.81 -12.51 7.58
N PRO A 11 -5.05 -12.28 8.04
CA PRO A 11 -6.16 -11.96 7.16
C PRO A 11 -5.84 -10.70 6.34
N PHE A 12 -6.12 -10.75 5.04
CA PHE A 12 -6.00 -9.59 4.17
C PHE A 12 -7.06 -9.62 3.07
N ARG A 13 -7.22 -8.49 2.39
CA ARG A 13 -8.05 -8.36 1.18
C ARG A 13 -7.29 -7.59 0.12
N ASP A 14 -7.43 -8.01 -1.13
CA ASP A 14 -7.09 -7.15 -2.25
C ASP A 14 -8.17 -6.07 -2.39
N VAL A 15 -7.73 -4.82 -2.48
CA VAL A 15 -8.59 -3.66 -2.69
C VAL A 15 -7.98 -2.79 -3.77
N ASP A 16 -8.81 -2.13 -4.57
CA ASP A 16 -8.35 -1.13 -5.54
C ASP A 16 -8.66 0.26 -5.00
N ILE A 17 -7.66 1.14 -5.01
CA ILE A 17 -7.80 2.55 -4.63
C ILE A 17 -7.94 3.35 -5.93
N ASP A 18 -9.08 3.98 -6.13
CA ASP A 18 -9.28 4.86 -7.28
C ASP A 18 -8.45 6.13 -7.12
N THR A 19 -7.47 6.32 -8.00
CA THR A 19 -6.63 7.52 -8.02
C THR A 19 -6.88 8.33 -9.29
N GLY A 20 -6.38 9.58 -9.33
CA GLY A 20 -6.47 10.43 -10.51
C GLY A 20 -5.77 9.86 -11.77
N VAL A 21 -4.99 8.78 -11.64
CA VAL A 21 -4.33 8.08 -12.75
C VAL A 21 -4.84 6.66 -12.99
N GLY A 22 -5.92 6.26 -12.29
CA GLY A 22 -6.57 4.95 -12.38
C GLY A 22 -6.50 4.15 -11.08
N ALA A 23 -7.15 2.99 -11.06
CA ALA A 23 -7.15 2.08 -9.93
C ALA A 23 -5.72 1.62 -9.58
N CYS A 24 -5.32 1.83 -8.33
CA CYS A 24 -4.05 1.39 -7.75
C CYS A 24 -4.31 0.23 -6.79
N PRO A 25 -3.80 -0.99 -7.08
CA PRO A 25 -3.97 -2.13 -6.18
C PRO A 25 -3.36 -1.91 -4.79
N ALA A 26 -4.05 -2.33 -3.75
CA ALA A 26 -3.58 -2.31 -2.37
C ALA A 26 -3.95 -3.61 -1.64
N TRP A 27 -3.28 -3.86 -0.53
CA TRP A 27 -3.67 -4.89 0.43
C TRP A 27 -4.17 -4.23 1.70
N GLU A 28 -5.39 -4.57 2.09
CA GLU A 28 -5.96 -4.23 3.39
C GLU A 28 -5.67 -5.38 4.37
N PHE A 29 -4.98 -5.09 5.47
CA PHE A 29 -4.87 -5.98 6.63
C PHE A 29 -5.71 -5.37 7.77
N PRO A 30 -6.92 -5.89 8.04
CA PRO A 30 -7.75 -5.38 9.13
C PRO A 30 -7.09 -5.63 10.49
N ALA A 31 -7.31 -4.74 11.44
CA ALA A 31 -6.94 -4.96 12.83
C ALA A 31 -7.68 -6.18 13.43
N PRO A 32 -7.14 -6.80 14.51
CA PRO A 32 -7.83 -7.90 15.21
C PRO A 32 -9.22 -7.57 15.75
N ASN A 33 -9.47 -6.29 16.06
CA ASN A 33 -10.73 -5.76 16.57
C ASN A 33 -11.11 -4.51 15.78
N ASP A 34 -12.40 -4.16 15.74
CA ASP A 34 -12.90 -2.95 15.09
C ASP A 34 -12.19 -1.69 15.61
N THR A 35 -11.72 -0.86 14.70
CA THR A 35 -10.95 0.36 14.99
C THR A 35 -11.11 1.38 13.87
N ASP A 36 -11.10 2.65 14.24
CA ASP A 36 -11.02 3.78 13.30
C ASP A 36 -9.58 4.26 13.09
N VAL A 37 -8.59 3.56 13.67
CA VAL A 37 -7.17 3.91 13.55
C VAL A 37 -6.52 3.09 12.44
N TRP A 38 -5.94 3.81 11.48
CA TRP A 38 -5.34 3.25 10.27
C TRP A 38 -3.90 3.71 10.08
N VAL A 39 -3.14 2.89 9.38
CA VAL A 39 -1.84 3.26 8.82
C VAL A 39 -1.83 2.97 7.32
N VAL A 40 -1.44 3.98 6.53
CA VAL A 40 -1.17 3.84 5.10
C VAL A 40 0.32 3.67 4.92
N GLN A 41 0.73 2.55 4.34
CA GLN A 41 2.12 2.19 4.16
C GLN A 41 2.53 2.37 2.69
N VAL A 42 3.43 3.31 2.45
CA VAL A 42 3.94 3.67 1.13
C VAL A 42 5.39 3.23 1.02
N HIS A 43 5.71 2.51 -0.05
CA HIS A 43 7.07 2.01 -0.29
C HIS A 43 8.00 3.09 -0.89
N GLY A 44 9.30 2.82 -0.88
CA GLY A 44 10.31 3.71 -1.46
C GLY A 44 10.40 3.66 -2.98
N ARG A 45 11.30 4.45 -3.55
CA ARG A 45 11.55 4.46 -5.00
C ARG A 45 12.21 3.14 -5.46
N GLY A 46 11.77 2.62 -6.61
CA GLY A 46 12.40 1.50 -7.30
C GLY A 46 12.13 0.14 -6.65
N THR A 47 11.10 0.08 -5.81
CA THR A 47 10.57 -1.13 -5.20
C THR A 47 9.05 -1.14 -5.37
N THR A 48 8.38 -2.14 -4.81
CA THR A 48 6.93 -2.28 -4.82
C THR A 48 6.37 -2.25 -3.40
N ARG A 49 5.04 -2.24 -3.27
CA ARG A 49 4.31 -2.27 -2.00
C ARG A 49 4.73 -3.40 -1.05
N ALA A 50 5.29 -4.50 -1.59
CA ALA A 50 5.84 -5.61 -0.80
C ALA A 50 6.93 -5.18 0.19
N GLU A 51 7.70 -4.11 -0.09
CA GLU A 51 8.74 -3.61 0.83
C GLU A 51 8.19 -3.26 2.22
N THR A 52 6.91 -2.86 2.27
CA THR A 52 6.25 -2.42 3.50
C THR A 52 5.67 -3.57 4.33
N LEU A 53 5.54 -4.78 3.78
CA LEU A 53 4.94 -5.94 4.47
C LEU A 53 5.62 -6.25 5.82
N ARG A 54 6.91 -5.95 5.98
CA ARG A 54 7.65 -6.16 7.23
C ARG A 54 7.11 -5.37 8.43
N ALA A 55 6.37 -4.28 8.20
CA ALA A 55 5.80 -3.46 9.27
C ALA A 55 4.36 -3.86 9.62
N VAL A 56 3.64 -4.59 8.75
CA VAL A 56 2.25 -5.02 8.96
C VAL A 56 2.08 -5.79 10.28
N PRO A 57 2.92 -6.79 10.65
CA PRO A 57 2.74 -7.51 11.91
C PRO A 57 2.83 -6.61 13.15
N VAL A 58 3.64 -5.54 13.09
CA VAL A 58 3.81 -4.58 14.19
C VAL A 58 2.51 -3.79 14.38
N PHE A 59 1.96 -3.23 13.31
CA PHE A 59 0.71 -2.46 13.38
C PHE A 59 -0.50 -3.33 13.73
N HIS A 60 -0.58 -4.55 13.19
CA HIS A 60 -1.62 -5.50 13.52
C HIS A 60 -1.59 -5.86 15.02
N ALA A 61 -0.40 -6.08 15.61
CA ALA A 61 -0.25 -6.33 17.04
C ALA A 61 -0.62 -5.12 17.92
N LEU A 62 -0.58 -3.90 17.37
CA LEU A 62 -1.02 -2.67 18.03
C LEU A 62 -2.51 -2.37 17.84
N GLY A 63 -3.25 -3.23 17.11
CA GLY A 63 -4.67 -3.00 16.84
C GLY A 63 -4.94 -1.92 15.80
N ILE A 64 -4.02 -1.74 14.84
CA ILE A 64 -4.12 -0.73 13.77
C ILE A 64 -4.32 -1.44 12.44
N SER A 65 -5.37 -1.04 11.69
CA SER A 65 -5.60 -1.53 10.33
C SER A 65 -4.54 -0.97 9.39
N SER A 66 -3.94 -1.84 8.56
CA SER A 66 -2.89 -1.46 7.63
C SER A 66 -3.39 -1.49 6.19
N LEU A 67 -3.16 -0.40 5.46
CA LEU A 67 -3.35 -0.33 4.02
C LEU A 67 -1.98 -0.24 3.34
N VAL A 68 -1.60 -1.30 2.63
CA VAL A 68 -0.34 -1.40 1.90
C VAL A 68 -0.59 -1.08 0.44
N VAL A 69 -0.17 0.11 0.00
CA VAL A 69 -0.59 0.68 -1.28
C VAL A 69 0.48 0.55 -2.36
N SER A 70 0.06 0.21 -3.58
CA SER A 70 0.82 0.53 -4.79
C SER A 70 0.63 2.02 -5.12
N TYR A 71 1.52 2.59 -5.91
CA TYR A 71 1.31 3.93 -6.47
C TYR A 71 1.99 4.05 -7.83
N ARG A 72 1.57 5.08 -8.60
CA ARG A 72 1.95 5.24 -10.00
C ARG A 72 3.43 4.96 -10.28
N ASN A 73 3.67 4.24 -11.38
CA ASN A 73 5.00 3.87 -11.88
C ASN A 73 5.79 2.85 -11.02
N ASP A 74 5.23 2.23 -9.99
CA ASP A 74 5.92 1.18 -9.21
C ASP A 74 5.99 -0.20 -9.91
N GLY A 75 5.26 -0.38 -11.01
CA GLY A 75 5.19 -1.63 -11.79
C GLY A 75 3.92 -2.44 -11.53
N GLU A 76 3.16 -2.12 -10.48
CA GLU A 76 1.88 -2.73 -10.13
C GLU A 76 0.70 -1.77 -10.39
N ALA A 77 0.92 -0.46 -10.20
CA ALA A 77 -0.05 0.59 -10.49
C ALA A 77 0.07 1.13 -11.94
N PRO A 78 -0.99 1.77 -12.48
CA PRO A 78 -0.95 2.45 -13.76
C PRO A 78 0.22 3.42 -13.88
N ARG A 79 0.81 3.48 -15.09
CA ARG A 79 1.88 4.43 -15.38
C ARG A 79 1.31 5.82 -15.61
N SER A 80 1.99 6.82 -15.06
CA SER A 80 1.75 8.22 -15.46
C SER A 80 2.12 8.44 -16.94
N PRO A 81 1.50 9.40 -17.65
CA PRO A 81 1.80 9.70 -19.05
C PRO A 81 3.27 10.03 -19.34
N SER A 82 4.01 10.56 -18.35
CA SER A 82 5.43 10.89 -18.47
C SER A 82 6.37 9.73 -18.11
N GLY A 83 5.86 8.66 -17.48
CA GLY A 83 6.64 7.49 -17.04
C GLY A 83 7.72 7.78 -15.99
N THR A 84 7.78 8.99 -15.45
CA THR A 84 8.79 9.46 -14.48
C THR A 84 8.21 9.59 -13.08
N TYR A 85 9.00 9.21 -12.07
CA TYR A 85 8.70 9.53 -10.67
C TYR A 85 8.92 11.02 -10.42
N ALA A 86 7.92 11.71 -9.88
CA ALA A 86 7.97 13.10 -9.46
C ALA A 86 8.28 13.28 -7.96
N LEU A 87 8.66 12.20 -7.26
CA LEU A 87 9.19 12.21 -5.89
C LEU A 87 8.23 12.85 -4.87
N GLY A 88 6.93 12.57 -4.98
CA GLY A 88 5.91 13.08 -4.07
C GLY A 88 5.36 14.46 -4.44
N ALA A 89 5.90 15.11 -5.48
CA ALA A 89 5.41 16.41 -5.93
C ALA A 89 4.03 16.32 -6.61
N THR A 90 3.67 15.15 -7.17
CA THR A 90 2.36 14.93 -7.81
C THR A 90 1.62 13.70 -7.29
N GLU A 91 2.35 12.76 -6.70
CA GLU A 91 1.86 11.47 -6.23
C GLU A 91 1.09 11.57 -4.92
N TRP A 92 1.21 12.67 -4.16
CA TRP A 92 0.44 12.86 -2.93
C TRP A 92 -1.07 12.84 -3.15
N ARG A 93 -1.54 13.21 -4.35
CA ARG A 93 -2.96 13.17 -4.73
C ARG A 93 -3.52 11.77 -4.95
N ASP A 94 -2.65 10.76 -4.97
CA ASP A 94 -3.06 9.36 -5.05
C ASP A 94 -3.31 8.77 -3.66
N LEU A 95 -3.09 9.55 -2.59
CA LEU A 95 -3.25 9.15 -1.19
C LEU A 95 -4.48 9.81 -0.51
N ASP A 96 -5.28 10.54 -1.29
CA ASP A 96 -6.52 11.22 -0.87
C ASP A 96 -7.73 10.43 -1.42
#